data_AF-A0A2S3ZSX3-F1
#
_entry.id   AF-A0A2S3ZSX3-F1
#
_cell.length_a   1.000
_cell.length_b   1.000
_cell.length_c   1.000
_cell.angle_alpha   90.00
_cell.angle_beta   90.00
_cell.angle_gamma   90.00
#
_symmetry.space_group_name_H-M   'P 1'
#
loop_
_entity.id
_entity.type
_entity.pdbx_description
1 polymer ?
#
loop_
_entity_poly.entity_id
_entity_poly.type
_entity_poly.pdbx_seq_one_letter_code
_entity_poly.pdbx_strand_id
1 'polypeptide(L)'
;MALTKNSRAAAARSKAAELARAAQSREAELLRLAGEYFIEKGEAGAVEADAKAKGLELIEAAKKRAQDLEADAFFAAAEHEVNANAVLVKMLATGASIEDVASRVELSAGSVRKIKKASTDKAPKGEAVAEVPEHEVLAGTDGHAQSEHHG
;
A
#
# COMPACT_ATOMS: atom_id res chain seq x y z
N MET A 1 -57.32 -37.37 -8.93
CA MET A 1 -56.96 -35.97 -9.30
C MET A 1 -55.44 -35.67 -9.32
N ALA A 2 -54.53 -36.64 -9.09
CA ALA A 2 -53.08 -36.38 -9.08
C ALA A 2 -52.42 -36.36 -10.48
N LEU A 3 -52.91 -37.18 -11.42
CA LEU A 3 -52.33 -37.33 -12.76
C LEU A 3 -52.41 -36.07 -13.64
N THR A 4 -53.47 -35.26 -13.50
CA THR A 4 -53.67 -34.02 -14.28
C THR A 4 -52.83 -32.84 -13.78
N LYS A 5 -52.36 -32.88 -12.52
CA LYS A 5 -51.46 -31.86 -11.96
C LYS A 5 -50.02 -32.05 -12.44
N ASN A 6 -49.58 -33.30 -12.60
CA ASN A 6 -48.25 -33.62 -13.12
C ASN A 6 -48.06 -33.23 -14.59
N SER A 7 -49.10 -33.38 -15.43
CA SER A 7 -49.01 -32.99 -16.85
C SER A 7 -48.92 -31.48 -17.06
N ARG A 8 -49.64 -30.68 -16.25
CA ARG A 8 -49.54 -29.21 -16.29
C ARG A 8 -48.18 -28.71 -15.80
N ALA A 9 -47.65 -29.31 -14.74
CA ALA A 9 -46.32 -28.98 -14.23
C ALA A 9 -45.21 -29.33 -15.23
N ALA A 10 -45.31 -30.47 -15.93
CA ALA A 10 -44.38 -30.85 -16.99
C ALA A 10 -44.44 -29.89 -18.20
N ALA A 11 -45.65 -29.51 -18.64
CA ALA A 11 -45.82 -28.54 -19.73
C ALA A 11 -45.27 -27.15 -19.38
N ALA A 12 -45.47 -26.68 -18.15
CA ALA A 12 -44.91 -25.41 -17.67
C ALA A 12 -43.38 -25.42 -17.65
N ARG A 13 -42.75 -26.53 -17.22
CA ARG A 13 -41.29 -26.69 -17.26
C ARG A 13 -40.74 -26.71 -18.68
N SER A 14 -41.41 -27.40 -19.60
CA SER A 14 -41.03 -27.41 -21.03
C SER A 14 -41.08 -26.00 -21.62
N LYS A 15 -42.16 -25.25 -21.36
CA LYS A 15 -42.31 -23.87 -21.84
C LYS A 15 -41.28 -22.93 -21.22
N ALA A 16 -40.96 -23.09 -19.94
CA ALA A 16 -39.91 -22.33 -19.27
C ALA A 16 -38.52 -22.62 -19.87
N ALA A 17 -38.22 -23.88 -20.19
CA ALA A 17 -36.97 -24.27 -20.83
C ALA A 17 -36.84 -23.70 -22.26
N GLU A 18 -37.93 -23.69 -23.04
CA GLU A 18 -37.96 -23.07 -24.36
C GLU A 18 -37.73 -21.56 -24.29
N LEU A 19 -38.39 -20.87 -23.35
CA LEU A 19 -38.18 -19.44 -23.13
C LEU A 19 -36.75 -19.13 -22.69
N ALA A 20 -36.16 -19.95 -21.82
CA ALA A 20 -34.78 -19.80 -21.39
C ALA A 20 -33.80 -19.98 -22.57
N ARG A 21 -34.03 -20.97 -23.44
CA ARG A 21 -33.23 -21.16 -24.66
C ARG A 21 -33.38 -20.00 -25.64
N ALA A 22 -34.59 -19.49 -25.82
CA ALA A 22 -34.83 -18.32 -26.67
C ALA A 22 -34.14 -17.06 -26.13
N ALA A 23 -34.15 -16.86 -24.81
CA ALA A 23 -33.44 -15.77 -24.15
C ALA A 23 -31.91 -15.90 -24.33
N GLN A 24 -31.35 -17.10 -24.12
CA GLN A 24 -29.91 -17.36 -24.33
C GLN A 24 -29.50 -17.14 -25.79
N SER A 25 -30.32 -17.60 -26.75
CA SER A 25 -30.05 -17.38 -28.18
C SER A 25 -30.07 -15.90 -28.53
N ARG A 26 -30.97 -15.11 -27.94
CA ARG A 26 -31.04 -13.67 -28.14
C ARG A 26 -29.83 -12.95 -27.52
N GLU A 27 -29.41 -13.36 -26.34
CA GLU A 27 -28.25 -12.80 -25.66
C GLU A 27 -26.95 -13.07 -26.44
N ALA A 28 -26.78 -14.30 -26.94
CA ALA A 28 -25.64 -14.65 -27.80
C ALA A 28 -25.60 -13.80 -29.08
N GLU A 29 -26.76 -13.55 -29.69
CA GLU A 29 -26.86 -12.72 -30.90
C GLU A 29 -26.55 -11.25 -30.61
N LEU A 30 -26.99 -10.71 -29.47
CA LEU A 30 -26.65 -9.35 -29.05
C LEU A 30 -25.15 -9.19 -28.79
N LEU A 31 -24.51 -10.19 -28.18
CA LEU A 31 -23.05 -10.19 -27.99
C LEU A 31 -22.30 -10.24 -29.32
N ARG A 32 -22.77 -11.06 -30.28
CA ARG A 32 -22.20 -11.12 -31.64
C ARG A 32 -22.29 -9.76 -32.33
N LEU A 33 -23.47 -9.14 -32.32
CA LEU A 33 -23.71 -7.83 -32.95
C LEU A 33 -22.91 -6.71 -32.28
N ALA A 34 -22.77 -6.74 -30.95
CA ALA A 34 -21.91 -5.79 -30.23
C ALA A 34 -20.44 -5.95 -30.64
N GLY A 35 -19.95 -7.18 -30.78
CA GLY A 35 -18.61 -7.46 -31.29
C GLY A 35 -18.40 -6.92 -32.70
N GLU A 36 -19.35 -7.14 -33.60
CA GLU A 36 -19.32 -6.60 -34.97
C GLU A 36 -19.31 -5.08 -34.97
N TYR A 37 -20.13 -4.42 -34.14
CA TYR A 37 -20.13 -2.97 -34.00
C TYR A 37 -18.76 -2.41 -33.60
N PHE A 38 -18.09 -2.98 -32.60
CA PHE A 38 -16.78 -2.50 -32.15
C PHE A 38 -15.65 -2.82 -33.15
N ILE A 39 -15.78 -3.90 -33.91
CA ILE A 39 -14.85 -4.22 -35.01
C ILE A 39 -15.04 -3.24 -36.17
N GLU A 40 -16.28 -2.99 -36.60
CA GLU A 40 -16.61 -2.04 -37.68
C GLU A 40 -16.22 -0.59 -37.32
N LYS A 41 -16.31 -0.22 -36.05
CA LYS A 41 -15.84 1.08 -35.55
C LYS A 41 -14.32 1.18 -35.43
N GLY A 42 -13.58 0.08 -35.61
CA GLY A 42 -12.13 0.03 -35.43
C GLY A 42 -11.68 0.18 -33.97
N GLU A 43 -12.62 0.11 -33.03
CA GLU A 43 -12.38 0.37 -31.60
C GLU A 43 -11.94 -0.87 -30.85
N ALA A 44 -12.16 -2.08 -31.38
CA ALA A 44 -11.75 -3.33 -30.74
C ALA A 44 -10.22 -3.39 -30.47
N GLY A 45 -9.41 -2.89 -31.42
CA GLY A 45 -7.95 -2.77 -31.24
C GLY A 45 -7.55 -1.63 -30.30
N ALA A 46 -8.33 -0.54 -30.25
CA ALA A 46 -8.07 0.60 -29.38
C ALA A 46 -8.31 0.24 -27.90
N VAL A 47 -9.37 -0.51 -27.61
CA VAL A 47 -9.67 -0.97 -26.24
C VAL A 47 -8.58 -1.92 -25.71
N GLU A 48 -8.06 -2.82 -26.55
CA GLU A 48 -6.96 -3.71 -26.16
C GLU A 48 -5.63 -2.95 -25.98
N ALA A 49 -5.35 -1.97 -26.85
CA ALA A 49 -4.17 -1.12 -26.74
C ALA A 49 -4.20 -0.25 -25.47
N ASP A 50 -5.34 0.36 -25.15
CA ASP A 50 -5.54 1.15 -23.94
C ASP A 50 -5.41 0.29 -22.67
N ALA A 51 -5.97 -0.92 -22.68
CA ALA A 51 -5.82 -1.86 -21.58
C ALA A 51 -4.35 -2.27 -21.35
N LYS A 52 -3.60 -2.51 -22.43
CA LYS A 52 -2.16 -2.80 -22.35
C LYS A 52 -1.35 -1.60 -21.86
N ALA A 53 -1.62 -0.40 -22.36
CA ALA A 53 -0.96 0.83 -21.94
C ALA A 53 -1.17 1.08 -20.43
N LYS A 54 -2.43 0.98 -19.97
CA LYS A 54 -2.77 1.12 -18.55
C LYS A 54 -2.16 0.03 -17.68
N GLY A 55 -2.08 -1.21 -18.21
CA GLY A 55 -1.39 -2.30 -17.54
C GLY A 55 0.11 -2.02 -17.34
N LEU A 56 0.78 -1.48 -18.36
CA LEU A 56 2.19 -1.08 -18.27
C LEU A 56 2.40 0.07 -17.28
N GLU A 57 1.55 1.09 -17.28
CA GLU A 57 1.60 2.19 -16.31
C GLU A 57 1.48 1.68 -14.87
N LEU A 58 0.55 0.74 -14.61
CA LEU A 58 0.38 0.13 -13.29
C LEU A 58 1.61 -0.68 -12.87
N ILE A 59 2.24 -1.40 -13.80
CA ILE A 59 3.47 -2.16 -13.54
C ILE A 59 4.61 -1.20 -13.16
N GLU A 60 4.80 -0.11 -13.89
CA GLU A 60 5.85 0.86 -13.58
C GLU A 60 5.59 1.59 -12.25
N ALA A 61 4.34 1.95 -11.96
CA ALA A 61 3.97 2.51 -10.66
C ALA A 61 4.23 1.53 -9.51
N ALA A 62 3.94 0.24 -9.70
CA ALA A 62 4.22 -0.79 -8.71
C ALA A 62 5.72 -0.99 -8.47
N LYS A 63 6.54 -0.97 -9.54
CA LYS A 63 8.00 -1.04 -9.42
C LYS A 63 8.57 0.13 -8.64
N LYS A 64 8.13 1.35 -8.95
CA LYS A 64 8.56 2.55 -8.22
C LYS A 64 8.22 2.45 -6.73
N ARG A 65 6.98 2.05 -6.41
CA ARG A 65 6.55 1.85 -5.04
C ARG A 65 7.36 0.77 -4.31
N ALA A 66 7.74 -0.32 -4.99
CA ALA A 66 8.59 -1.34 -4.42
C ALA A 66 9.98 -0.78 -4.05
N GLN A 67 10.57 0.03 -4.94
CA GLN A 67 11.86 0.69 -4.68
C GLN A 67 11.78 1.67 -3.51
N ASP A 68 10.70 2.46 -3.43
CA ASP A 68 10.49 3.39 -2.31
C ASP A 68 10.37 2.62 -0.98
N LEU A 69 9.64 1.50 -0.96
CA LEU A 69 9.51 0.65 0.24
C LEU A 69 10.85 -0.01 0.64
N GLU A 70 11.66 -0.43 -0.32
CA GLU A 70 13.01 -0.95 -0.04
C GLU A 70 13.91 0.13 0.59
N ALA A 71 13.84 1.36 0.08
CA ALA A 71 14.57 2.49 0.65
C ALA A 71 14.08 2.82 2.06
N ASP A 72 12.76 2.90 2.28
CA ASP A 72 12.17 3.15 3.59
C ASP A 72 12.56 2.07 4.61
N ALA A 73 12.51 0.80 4.21
CA ALA A 73 12.94 -0.31 5.06
C ALA A 73 14.44 -0.24 5.40
N PHE A 74 15.28 0.16 4.44
CA PHE A 74 16.70 0.38 4.67
C PHE A 74 16.95 1.52 5.68
N PHE A 75 16.28 2.66 5.52
CA PHE A 75 16.41 3.78 6.45
C PHE A 75 15.88 3.44 7.84
N ALA A 76 14.74 2.75 7.94
CA ALA A 76 14.21 2.29 9.21
C ALA A 76 15.18 1.31 9.91
N ALA A 77 15.77 0.36 9.17
CA ALA A 77 16.77 -0.55 9.73
C ALA A 77 18.01 0.20 10.22
N ALA A 78 18.50 1.19 9.46
CA ALA A 78 19.62 2.03 9.86
C ALA A 78 19.31 2.85 11.12
N GLU A 79 18.10 3.40 11.24
CA GLU A 79 17.67 4.14 12.43
C GLU A 79 17.59 3.23 13.67
N HIS A 80 17.04 2.02 13.51
CA HIS A 80 17.05 1.01 14.58
C HIS A 80 18.46 0.64 15.03
N GLU A 81 19.42 0.49 14.09
CA GLU A 81 20.81 0.20 14.42
C GLU A 81 21.48 1.35 15.21
N VAL A 82 21.25 2.60 14.80
CA VAL A 82 21.76 3.78 15.52
C VAL A 82 21.19 3.85 16.93
N ASN A 83 19.88 3.62 17.09
CA ASN A 83 19.21 3.62 18.38
C ASN A 83 19.71 2.49 19.28
N ALA A 84 19.90 1.27 18.74
CA ALA A 84 20.47 0.14 19.48
C ALA A 84 21.91 0.43 19.94
N ASN A 85 22.74 0.99 19.06
CA ASN A 85 24.12 1.37 19.37
C ASN A 85 24.18 2.44 20.47
N ALA A 86 23.26 3.42 20.47
CA ALA A 86 23.18 4.43 21.51
C ALA A 86 22.84 3.84 22.89
N VAL A 87 21.96 2.83 22.94
CA VAL A 87 21.64 2.10 24.18
C VAL A 87 22.84 1.30 24.67
N LEU A 88 23.57 0.62 23.79
CA LEU A 88 24.79 -0.12 24.13
C LEU A 88 25.89 0.79 24.72
N VAL A 89 26.07 1.98 24.15
CA VAL A 89 27.01 2.98 24.69
C VAL A 89 26.58 3.44 26.08
N LYS A 90 25.28 3.66 26.32
CA LYS A 90 24.75 4.00 27.65
C LYS A 90 24.98 2.86 28.66
N MET A 91 24.80 1.60 28.27
CA MET A 91 25.10 0.45 29.14
C MET A 91 26.58 0.37 29.51
N LEU A 92 27.48 0.63 28.56
CA LEU A 92 28.91 0.69 28.85
C LEU A 92 29.27 1.87 29.77
N ALA A 93 28.55 2.99 29.65
CA ALA A 93 28.74 4.16 30.50
C ALA A 93 28.34 3.93 31.97
N THR A 94 27.53 2.91 32.28
CA THR A 94 27.23 2.52 33.67
C THR A 94 28.39 1.76 34.35
N GLY A 95 29.50 1.55 33.65
CA GLY A 95 30.66 0.79 34.14
C GLY A 95 30.58 -0.72 33.93
N ALA A 96 29.58 -1.21 33.20
CA ALA A 96 29.49 -2.63 32.84
C ALA A 96 30.65 -3.06 31.92
N SER A 97 31.14 -4.29 32.10
CA SER A 97 32.20 -4.83 31.23
C SER A 97 31.66 -5.10 29.81
N ILE A 98 32.57 -5.18 28.84
CA ILE A 98 32.20 -5.44 27.44
C ILE A 98 31.57 -6.83 27.33
N GLU A 99 32.12 -7.79 28.06
CA GLU A 99 31.68 -9.18 28.12
C GLU A 99 30.29 -9.31 28.77
N ASP A 100 29.99 -8.52 29.81
CA ASP A 100 28.67 -8.48 30.44
C ASP A 100 27.61 -7.85 29.52
N VAL A 101 27.95 -6.75 28.84
CA VAL A 101 27.02 -6.13 27.88
C VAL A 101 26.77 -7.07 26.69
N ALA A 102 27.82 -7.67 26.14
CA ALA A 102 27.75 -8.63 25.04
C ALA A 102 26.84 -9.82 25.36
N SER A 103 26.98 -10.42 26.55
CA SER A 103 26.13 -11.54 26.97
C SER A 103 24.66 -11.16 27.17
N ARG A 104 24.38 -9.96 27.70
CA ARG A 104 23.00 -9.49 27.96
C ARG A 104 22.21 -9.11 26.70
N VAL A 105 22.91 -8.70 25.65
CA VAL A 105 22.30 -8.27 24.37
C VAL A 105 22.58 -9.25 23.23
N GLU A 106 23.09 -10.44 23.56
CA GLU A 106 23.38 -11.53 22.63
C GLU A 106 24.28 -11.12 21.45
N LEU A 107 25.22 -10.20 21.69
CA LEU A 107 26.22 -9.77 20.71
C LEU A 107 27.58 -10.37 21.03
N SER A 108 28.47 -10.41 20.02
CA SER A 108 29.87 -10.74 20.27
C SER A 108 30.58 -9.58 20.99
N ALA A 109 31.54 -9.89 21.86
CA ALA A 109 32.39 -8.88 22.50
C ALA A 109 33.14 -8.02 21.47
N GLY A 110 33.47 -8.58 20.29
CA GLY A 110 34.06 -7.84 19.18
C GLY A 110 33.12 -6.78 18.59
N SER A 111 31.84 -7.08 18.45
CA SER A 111 30.82 -6.13 17.99
C SER A 111 30.66 -4.96 18.97
N VAL A 112 30.58 -5.25 20.27
CA VAL A 112 30.48 -4.24 21.33
C VAL A 112 31.73 -3.35 21.36
N ARG A 113 32.93 -3.91 21.17
CA ARG A 113 34.19 -3.13 21.05
C ARG A 113 34.17 -2.17 19.87
N LYS A 114 33.68 -2.62 18.71
CA LYS A 114 33.57 -1.78 17.49
C LYS A 114 32.60 -0.61 17.73
N ILE A 115 31.45 -0.86 18.34
CA ILE A 115 30.44 0.16 18.67
C ILE A 115 31.01 1.17 19.66
N LYS A 116 31.67 0.70 20.73
CA LYS A 116 32.36 1.57 21.70
C LYS A 116 33.39 2.47 21.00
N LYS A 117 34.25 1.90 20.15
CA LYS A 117 35.28 2.64 19.41
C LYS A 117 34.67 3.68 18.46
N ALA A 118 33.66 3.31 17.70
CA ALA A 118 32.96 4.20 16.78
C ALA A 118 32.27 5.38 17.50
N SER A 119 31.79 5.15 18.73
CA SER A 119 31.18 6.20 19.57
C SER A 119 32.20 7.19 20.16
N THR A 120 33.43 6.73 20.46
CA THR A 120 34.50 7.59 20.97
C THR A 120 35.20 8.39 19.87
N ASP A 121 35.26 7.86 18.64
CA ASP A 121 35.85 8.56 17.49
C ASP A 121 34.90 9.65 16.92
N LYS A 122 33.60 9.58 17.21
CA LYS A 122 32.58 10.58 16.82
C LYS A 122 32.27 11.64 17.89
N ALA A 123 33.09 11.77 18.94
CA ALA A 123 32.91 12.84 19.92
C ALA A 123 33.04 14.22 19.23
N PRO A 124 32.01 15.09 19.27
CA PRO A 124 32.13 16.42 18.72
C PRO A 124 33.18 17.19 19.51
N LYS A 125 34.26 17.59 18.85
CA LYS A 125 35.03 18.77 19.29
C LYS A 125 34.05 19.93 19.20
N GLY A 126 33.73 20.51 20.35
CA GLY A 126 32.59 21.40 20.52
C GLY A 126 32.54 22.55 19.52
N GLU A 127 31.32 22.95 19.18
CA GLU A 127 31.06 24.26 18.62
C GLU A 127 29.66 24.74 19.04
N ALA A 128 29.70 25.91 19.67
CA ALA A 128 28.66 26.91 19.93
C ALA A 128 27.19 26.49 20.05
N VAL A 129 26.66 26.75 21.24
CA VAL A 129 25.25 27.06 21.51
C VAL A 129 24.78 28.12 20.51
N ALA A 130 23.96 27.73 19.54
CA ALA A 130 23.18 28.66 18.75
C ALA A 130 21.88 28.96 19.50
N GLU A 131 21.77 30.23 19.83
CA GLU A 131 20.68 30.97 20.44
C GLU A 131 19.30 30.61 19.89
N VAL A 132 18.35 30.40 20.80
CA VAL A 132 16.91 30.21 20.53
C VAL A 132 16.29 31.57 20.21
N PRO A 133 15.60 31.78 19.07
CA PRO A 133 14.66 32.89 18.96
C PRO A 133 13.31 32.46 19.56
N GLU A 134 12.93 33.14 20.63
CA GLU A 134 11.58 33.12 21.20
C GLU A 134 10.56 33.85 20.31
N HIS A 135 9.29 33.46 20.46
CA HIS A 135 8.06 34.13 20.01
C HIS A 135 7.80 34.19 18.49
N GLU A 136 6.64 33.76 17.99
CA GLU A 136 5.34 34.36 18.29
C GLU A 136 4.18 33.34 18.14
N VAL A 137 3.39 33.22 19.20
CA VAL A 137 2.09 32.54 19.21
C VAL A 137 1.05 33.55 18.76
N LEU A 138 0.36 33.30 17.64
CA LEU A 138 -0.91 33.95 17.36
C LEU A 138 -2.03 32.92 17.38
N ALA A 139 -2.69 32.87 18.53
CA ALA A 139 -4.00 32.27 18.71
C ALA A 139 -5.09 33.21 18.19
N GLY A 140 -6.10 32.62 17.57
CA GLY A 140 -7.46 33.16 17.50
C GLY A 140 -7.78 34.00 16.26
N THR A 141 -8.75 33.57 15.45
CA THR A 141 -10.16 33.76 15.80
C THR A 141 -11.09 33.09 14.78
N ASP A 142 -12.08 32.42 15.34
CA ASP A 142 -13.45 32.18 14.90
C ASP A 142 -13.91 32.68 13.53
N GLY A 143 -14.61 31.80 12.81
CA GLY A 143 -15.34 32.17 11.58
C GLY A 143 -16.23 31.05 11.04
N HIS A 144 -17.10 30.51 11.90
CA HIS A 144 -18.24 29.69 11.47
C HIS A 144 -19.28 30.61 10.79
N ALA A 145 -19.60 30.40 9.51
CA ALA A 145 -20.79 30.96 8.90
C ALA A 145 -21.36 30.02 7.82
N GLN A 146 -22.59 29.60 8.07
CA GLN A 146 -23.49 28.83 7.20
C GLN A 146 -24.06 29.69 6.07
N SER A 147 -24.70 28.99 5.12
CA SER A 147 -25.81 29.44 4.24
C SER A 147 -25.39 30.28 3.01
N GLU A 148 -26.05 30.25 1.85
CA GLU A 148 -27.13 29.45 1.25
C GLU A 148 -27.24 29.88 -0.23
N HIS A 149 -27.89 29.04 -1.05
CA HIS A 149 -28.74 29.37 -2.21
C HIS A 149 -28.23 30.03 -3.52
N HIS A 150 -28.60 29.30 -4.59
CA HIS A 150 -29.16 29.73 -5.88
C HIS A 150 -28.32 30.49 -6.92
N GLY A 151 -28.07 29.78 -8.02
CA GLY A 151 -27.96 30.26 -9.39
C GLY A 151 -28.30 29.11 -10.32
#